data_AF-A0A8J2HQF8-F1
#
_entry.id   AF-A0A8J2HQF8-F1
#
_cell.length_a   1.000
_cell.length_b   1.000
_cell.length_c   1.000
_cell.angle_alpha   90.00
_cell.angle_beta   90.00
_cell.angle_gamma   90.00
#
_symmetry.space_group_name_H-M   'P 1'
#
loop_
_entity.id
_entity.type
_entity.pdbx_description
1 polymer ?
#
loop_
_entity_poly.entity_id
_entity_poly.type
_entity_poly.pdbx_seq_one_letter_code
_entity_poly.pdbx_strand_id
1 'polypeptide(L)'
;MSLNFVWVYMKSLSSSTLNNTKDDSSYVLPPDTSLDQSSELCTNIEDETTENLEDTEDNESVIEELIKKSNPPKLDDLEVPRAGEETKKSFCCFCFHSFVVISRHYEAIHSDEKEVQHFLSLKKRSTERIAAIEKLRLKGTQLFNLNNDFNHGRLLVTRQPQKTSLANVHDFKPCHKCGRWLQYINRHKCPYGKESNGDRSDLIKSKILMGQICNNATSLTRKILAINNDDSISEAVRQDPLLITFVNELSQKYTNPHQHSMIR
;
A
#
# COMPACT_ATOMS: atom_id res chain seq x y z
N MET A 1 -27.07 19.74 26.53
CA MET A 1 -27.20 20.00 25.08
C MET A 1 -25.83 19.70 24.48
N SER A 2 -25.56 18.72 23.62
CA SER A 2 -26.36 17.65 23.00
C SER A 2 -25.32 16.68 22.40
N LEU A 3 -25.10 15.54 23.05
CA LEU A 3 -24.23 14.44 22.59
C LEU A 3 -25.06 13.14 22.65
N ASN A 4 -26.12 13.05 21.84
CA ASN A 4 -27.05 11.91 21.89
C ASN A 4 -27.74 11.61 20.54
N PHE A 5 -27.03 11.73 19.40
CA PHE A 5 -27.65 11.47 18.09
C PHE A 5 -26.95 10.42 17.20
N VAL A 6 -25.84 9.80 17.63
CA VAL A 6 -25.12 8.82 16.79
C VAL A 6 -25.33 7.35 17.24
N TRP A 7 -26.00 7.10 18.36
CA TRP A 7 -26.12 5.75 18.94
C TRP A 7 -27.43 5.00 18.64
N VAL A 8 -28.37 5.59 17.86
CA VAL A 8 -29.72 5.00 17.68
C VAL A 8 -29.83 4.10 16.43
N TYR A 9 -28.90 4.12 15.48
CA TYR A 9 -29.06 3.36 14.22
C TYR A 9 -28.38 1.98 14.13
N MET A 10 -27.66 1.51 15.17
CA MET A 10 -26.91 0.24 15.10
C MET A 10 -27.53 -0.97 15.81
N LYS A 11 -28.77 -0.89 16.31
CA LYS A 11 -29.43 -2.02 17.01
C LYS A 11 -30.58 -2.71 16.25
N SER A 12 -30.79 -2.42 14.96
CA SER A 12 -31.93 -2.95 14.19
C SER A 12 -31.59 -3.96 13.08
N LEU A 13 -30.38 -4.48 12.97
CA LEU A 13 -30.03 -5.48 11.93
C LEU A 13 -29.37 -6.75 12.49
N SER A 14 -29.72 -7.11 13.72
CA SER A 14 -29.51 -8.44 14.29
C SER A 14 -30.82 -9.22 14.33
N SER A 15 -31.52 -9.35 13.20
CA SER A 15 -32.55 -10.37 12.93
C SER A 15 -33.14 -10.15 11.54
N SER A 16 -32.49 -10.70 10.53
CA SER A 16 -33.14 -11.02 9.28
C SER A 16 -32.41 -12.20 8.65
N THR A 17 -32.98 -13.38 8.87
CA THR A 17 -32.80 -14.57 8.05
C THR A 17 -32.94 -14.17 6.58
N LEU A 18 -31.82 -14.05 5.88
CA LEU A 18 -31.79 -13.92 4.43
C LEU A 18 -31.70 -15.32 3.84
N ASN A 19 -32.77 -15.64 3.11
CA ASN A 19 -32.99 -16.87 2.41
C ASN A 19 -31.81 -17.22 1.51
N ASN A 20 -31.47 -18.50 1.58
CA ASN A 20 -30.43 -19.17 0.82
C ASN A 20 -30.85 -19.26 -0.66
N THR A 21 -30.55 -18.25 -1.46
CA THR A 21 -30.42 -18.42 -2.91
C THR A 21 -28.96 -18.68 -3.22
N LYS A 22 -28.65 -19.95 -3.48
CA LYS A 22 -27.39 -20.42 -4.04
C LYS A 22 -27.06 -19.59 -5.29
N ASP A 23 -26.01 -18.80 -5.20
CA ASP A 23 -25.23 -18.44 -6.38
C ASP A 23 -23.77 -18.30 -5.94
N ASP A 24 -23.03 -19.38 -6.19
CA ASP A 24 -21.59 -19.50 -6.00
C ASP A 24 -20.85 -18.43 -6.81
N SER A 25 -19.99 -17.64 -6.15
CA SER A 25 -18.90 -17.00 -6.87
C SER A 25 -17.79 -16.60 -5.90
N SER A 26 -16.98 -17.59 -5.51
CA SER A 26 -15.61 -17.34 -5.04
C SER A 26 -14.78 -16.84 -6.23
N TYR A 27 -14.69 -15.52 -6.40
CA TYR A 27 -13.85 -14.94 -7.44
C TYR A 27 -12.37 -15.08 -7.04
N VAL A 28 -11.75 -16.12 -7.58
CA VAL A 28 -10.29 -16.29 -7.61
C VAL A 28 -9.76 -15.44 -8.78
N LEU A 29 -8.72 -14.65 -8.51
CA LEU A 29 -8.00 -13.88 -9.54
C LEU A 29 -7.55 -14.82 -10.68
N PRO A 30 -7.79 -14.50 -11.95
CA PRO A 30 -7.27 -15.30 -13.06
C PRO A 30 -5.75 -15.16 -13.17
N PRO A 31 -5.02 -16.22 -13.57
CA PRO A 31 -3.60 -16.14 -13.89
C PRO A 31 -3.40 -15.46 -15.26
N ASP A 32 -2.35 -14.64 -15.35
CA ASP A 32 -1.99 -13.79 -16.49
C ASP A 32 -1.91 -14.57 -17.82
N THR A 33 -2.78 -14.24 -18.77
CA THR A 33 -2.61 -14.62 -20.18
C THR A 33 -1.68 -13.64 -20.87
N SER A 34 -0.52 -14.13 -21.27
CA SER A 34 0.42 -13.52 -22.21
C SER A 34 -0.24 -13.23 -23.55
N LEU A 35 -0.14 -11.99 -24.02
CA LEU A 35 -0.33 -11.64 -25.42
C LEU A 35 0.92 -10.89 -25.90
N ASP A 36 1.83 -11.66 -26.49
CA ASP A 36 2.80 -11.17 -27.47
C ASP A 36 2.09 -11.13 -28.83
N GLN A 37 2.19 -10.00 -29.53
CA GLN A 37 2.56 -9.99 -30.95
C GLN A 37 2.93 -8.57 -31.43
N SER A 38 4.13 -8.53 -31.99
CA SER A 38 4.91 -7.47 -32.63
C SER A 38 4.25 -6.67 -33.76
N SER A 39 4.65 -5.40 -33.90
CA SER A 39 5.05 -4.83 -35.21
C SER A 39 5.87 -3.55 -35.03
N GLU A 40 7.06 -3.53 -35.63
CA GLU A 40 8.06 -2.45 -35.65
C GLU A 40 7.63 -1.24 -36.51
N LEU A 41 8.02 -0.02 -36.09
CA LEU A 41 8.73 0.92 -36.96
C LEU A 41 9.38 2.06 -36.13
N CYS A 42 10.69 2.22 -36.28
CA CYS A 42 11.48 3.33 -35.74
C CYS A 42 11.40 4.57 -36.64
N THR A 43 11.40 5.77 -36.06
CA THR A 43 12.18 6.92 -36.56
C THR A 43 12.56 7.87 -35.42
N ASN A 44 13.84 8.27 -35.44
CA ASN A 44 14.51 9.17 -34.51
C ASN A 44 14.12 10.64 -34.77
N ILE A 45 13.97 11.44 -33.71
CA ILE A 45 14.33 12.86 -33.69
C ILE A 45 14.89 13.18 -32.29
N GLU A 46 16.18 13.51 -32.24
CA GLU A 46 16.83 14.25 -31.17
C GLU A 46 16.55 15.75 -31.40
N ASP A 47 16.07 16.50 -30.41
CA ASP A 47 16.88 17.48 -29.68
C ASP A 47 16.07 18.34 -28.71
N GLU A 48 16.83 18.83 -27.72
CA GLU A 48 16.56 19.63 -26.53
C GLU A 48 15.58 20.81 -26.69
N THR A 49 14.74 21.05 -25.67
CA THR A 49 14.89 22.19 -24.76
C THR A 49 13.80 22.22 -23.69
N THR A 50 14.24 22.69 -22.53
CA THR A 50 13.56 22.98 -21.28
C THR A 50 12.35 23.90 -21.43
N GLU A 51 11.26 23.63 -20.70
CA GLU A 51 10.72 24.53 -19.67
C GLU A 51 9.34 24.08 -19.12
N ASN A 52 9.19 24.28 -17.81
CA ASN A 52 7.95 24.45 -17.03
C ASN A 52 7.09 23.20 -16.71
N LEU A 53 7.50 22.47 -15.67
CA LEU A 53 6.56 21.79 -14.78
C LEU A 53 6.13 22.80 -13.71
N GLU A 54 5.03 23.49 -13.97
CA GLU A 54 4.33 24.25 -12.93
C GLU A 54 3.72 23.25 -11.94
N ASP A 55 4.18 23.39 -10.69
CA ASP A 55 3.66 22.74 -9.51
C ASP A 55 2.16 23.01 -9.39
N THR A 56 1.33 21.96 -9.52
CA THR A 56 -0.05 22.00 -9.06
C THR A 56 -0.08 21.48 -7.63
N GLU A 57 0.27 22.36 -6.70
CA GLU A 57 -0.13 22.24 -5.31
C GLU A 57 -1.67 22.30 -5.19
N ASP A 58 -2.17 21.64 -4.16
CA ASP A 58 -3.52 21.79 -3.59
C ASP A 58 -4.66 20.99 -4.23
N ASN A 59 -4.66 19.68 -3.94
CA ASN A 59 -5.77 19.00 -3.26
C ASN A 59 -5.32 17.58 -2.85
N GLU A 60 -4.41 17.50 -1.90
CA GLU A 60 -4.05 16.22 -1.30
C GLU A 60 -5.24 15.69 -0.50
N SER A 61 -5.66 14.45 -0.79
CA SER A 61 -6.80 13.87 -0.09
C SER A 61 -6.45 13.65 1.39
N VAL A 62 -7.41 13.84 2.30
CA VAL A 62 -7.23 13.59 3.75
C VAL A 62 -6.59 12.21 4.01
N ILE A 63 -6.90 11.22 3.17
CA ILE A 63 -6.33 9.88 3.24
C ILE A 63 -4.82 9.86 2.94
N GLU A 64 -4.36 10.61 1.95
CA GLU A 64 -2.93 10.70 1.63
C GLU A 64 -2.16 11.41 2.74
N GLU A 65 -2.75 12.42 3.37
CA GLU A 65 -2.17 13.07 4.56
C GLU A 65 -2.07 12.10 5.74
N LEU A 66 -3.11 11.29 6.00
CA LEU A 66 -3.08 10.24 7.03
C LEU A 66 -2.00 9.19 6.75
N ILE A 67 -1.78 8.82 5.49
CA ILE A 67 -0.71 7.90 5.09
C ILE A 67 0.66 8.56 5.31
N LYS A 68 0.83 9.83 4.95
CA LYS A 68 2.09 10.57 5.14
C LYS A 68 2.47 10.76 6.62
N LYS A 69 1.48 10.99 7.48
CA LYS A 69 1.67 11.16 8.94
C LYS A 69 1.63 9.85 9.72
N SER A 70 1.50 8.72 9.03
CA SER A 70 1.29 7.44 9.68
C SER A 70 2.52 6.99 10.49
N ASN A 71 2.26 6.42 11.67
CA ASN A 71 3.25 5.72 12.46
C ASN A 71 3.05 4.22 12.22
N PRO A 72 3.93 3.56 11.45
CA PRO A 72 3.74 2.15 11.13
C PRO A 72 3.94 1.28 12.36
N PRO A 73 3.13 0.21 12.52
CA PRO A 73 3.37 -0.79 13.55
C PRO A 73 4.74 -1.43 13.35
N LYS A 74 5.36 -1.87 14.44
CA LYS A 74 6.59 -2.66 14.35
C LYS A 74 6.27 -3.98 13.67
N LEU A 75 7.13 -4.40 12.74
CA LEU A 75 6.89 -5.61 11.96
C LEU A 75 6.79 -6.88 12.82
N ASP A 76 7.56 -6.97 13.89
CA ASP A 76 7.56 -8.13 14.80
C ASP A 76 6.25 -8.28 15.60
N ASP A 77 5.46 -7.20 15.71
CA ASP A 77 4.16 -7.22 16.37
C ASP A 77 3.02 -7.65 15.41
N LEU A 78 3.33 -7.92 14.13
CA LEU A 78 2.34 -8.26 13.12
C LEU A 78 2.31 -9.77 12.82
N GLU A 79 1.14 -10.23 12.40
CA GLU A 79 0.97 -11.56 11.82
C GLU A 79 0.43 -11.48 10.40
N VAL A 80 0.91 -12.37 9.51
CA VAL A 80 0.37 -12.53 8.16
C VAL A 80 -0.60 -13.71 8.15
N PRO A 81 -1.92 -13.49 7.99
CA PRO A 81 -2.88 -14.59 7.98
C PRO A 81 -2.63 -15.54 6.81
N ARG A 82 -2.67 -16.86 7.07
CA ARG A 82 -2.45 -17.87 6.03
C ARG A 82 -3.75 -18.25 5.34
N ALA A 83 -3.62 -18.75 4.13
CA ALA A 83 -4.76 -19.19 3.33
C ALA A 83 -5.56 -20.27 4.08
N GLY A 84 -6.84 -19.99 4.33
CA GLY A 84 -7.76 -20.91 5.00
C GLY A 84 -7.64 -20.97 6.53
N GLU A 85 -6.95 -20.03 7.16
CA GLU A 85 -7.07 -19.79 8.61
C GLU A 85 -8.25 -18.88 8.93
N GLU A 86 -8.43 -17.84 8.12
CA GLU A 86 -9.54 -16.90 8.25
C GLU A 86 -9.98 -16.34 6.90
N THR A 87 -11.21 -15.82 6.86
CA THR A 87 -11.72 -15.12 5.68
C THR A 87 -10.96 -13.80 5.48
N LYS A 88 -10.36 -13.62 4.30
CA LYS A 88 -9.68 -12.38 3.93
C LYS A 88 -10.66 -11.20 3.97
N LYS A 89 -10.31 -10.17 4.74
CA LYS A 89 -11.04 -8.89 4.82
C LYS A 89 -10.22 -7.79 4.18
N SER A 90 -10.90 -6.76 3.68
CA SER A 90 -10.30 -5.51 3.22
C SER A 90 -10.70 -4.38 4.16
N PHE A 91 -9.77 -3.45 4.39
CA PHE A 91 -10.01 -2.28 5.22
C PHE A 91 -10.62 -1.15 4.39
N CYS A 92 -11.65 -0.48 4.92
CA CYS A 92 -12.25 0.69 4.29
C CYS A 92 -11.42 1.93 4.59
N CYS A 93 -11.02 2.67 3.55
CA CYS A 93 -10.28 3.93 3.67
C CYS A 93 -11.13 5.14 4.10
N PHE A 94 -12.45 5.00 4.21
CA PHE A 94 -13.37 6.09 4.59
C PHE A 94 -13.90 5.94 6.02
N CYS A 95 -14.43 4.75 6.37
CA CYS A 95 -14.96 4.50 7.71
C CYS A 95 -14.00 3.75 8.63
N PHE A 96 -12.84 3.30 8.14
CA PHE A 96 -11.81 2.63 8.94
C PHE A 96 -12.27 1.31 9.59
N HIS A 97 -13.14 0.57 8.89
CA HIS A 97 -13.62 -0.76 9.31
C HIS A 97 -13.27 -1.83 8.27
N SER A 98 -13.16 -3.09 8.72
CA SER A 98 -12.82 -4.24 7.88
C SER A 98 -14.05 -4.99 7.37
N PHE A 99 -14.10 -5.28 6.06
CA PHE A 99 -15.22 -5.97 5.40
C PHE A 99 -14.74 -7.10 4.50
N VAL A 100 -15.53 -8.18 4.41
CA VAL A 100 -15.25 -9.30 3.49
C VAL A 100 -15.49 -8.88 2.02
N VAL A 101 -16.60 -8.17 1.76
CA VAL A 101 -16.97 -7.70 0.42
C VAL A 101 -17.02 -6.17 0.41
N ILE A 102 -15.84 -5.56 0.33
CA ILE A 102 -15.66 -4.11 0.44
C ILE A 102 -16.36 -3.30 -0.67
N SER A 103 -16.53 -3.86 -1.87
CA SER A 103 -17.25 -3.19 -2.95
C SER A 103 -18.71 -2.94 -2.59
N ARG A 104 -19.41 -3.95 -2.04
CA ARG A 104 -20.79 -3.79 -1.56
C ARG A 104 -20.88 -2.78 -0.44
N HIS A 105 -19.88 -2.74 0.44
CA HIS A 105 -19.81 -1.75 1.51
C HIS A 105 -19.68 -0.33 0.95
N TYR A 106 -18.79 -0.09 -0.02
CA TYR A 106 -18.68 1.21 -0.67
C TYR A 106 -19.99 1.63 -1.34
N GLU A 107 -20.63 0.73 -2.07
CA GLU A 107 -21.91 1.01 -2.74
C GLU A 107 -23.03 1.40 -1.74
N ALA A 108 -23.05 0.79 -0.55
CA ALA A 108 -24.12 0.97 0.42
C ALA A 108 -23.91 2.13 1.40
N ILE A 109 -22.66 2.40 1.80
CA ILE A 109 -22.34 3.35 2.89
C ILE A 109 -21.64 4.61 2.37
N HIS A 110 -20.88 4.50 1.28
CA HIS A 110 -20.01 5.56 0.77
C HIS A 110 -20.40 5.97 -0.66
N SER A 111 -21.69 5.87 -1.02
CA SER A 111 -22.19 6.22 -2.36
C SER A 111 -21.92 7.68 -2.75
N ASP A 112 -21.73 8.55 -1.77
CA ASP A 112 -21.55 9.99 -1.96
C ASP A 112 -20.06 10.37 -2.16
N GLU A 113 -19.13 9.44 -1.93
CA GLU A 113 -17.72 9.67 -2.14
C GLU A 113 -17.39 9.72 -3.64
N LYS A 114 -16.64 10.73 -4.09
CA LYS A 114 -16.32 10.94 -5.51
C LYS A 114 -15.71 9.71 -6.20
N GLU A 115 -14.79 9.03 -5.51
CA GLU A 115 -14.13 7.81 -6.02
C GLU A 115 -15.11 6.62 -6.12
N VAL A 116 -16.12 6.59 -5.26
CA VAL A 116 -17.17 5.56 -5.27
C VAL A 116 -18.19 5.85 -6.37
N GLN A 117 -18.65 7.10 -6.49
CA GLN A 117 -19.49 7.56 -7.59
C GLN A 117 -18.86 7.25 -8.95
N HIS A 118 -17.55 7.43 -9.07
CA HIS A 118 -16.81 7.10 -10.28
C HIS A 118 -16.95 5.62 -10.65
N PHE A 119 -16.74 4.66 -9.75
CA PHE A 119 -16.90 3.24 -10.13
C PHE A 119 -18.37 2.81 -10.22
N LEU A 120 -19.30 3.53 -9.56
CA LEU A 120 -20.73 3.29 -9.68
C LEU A 120 -21.28 3.66 -11.07
N SER A 121 -20.70 4.67 -11.72
CA SER A 121 -21.08 5.05 -13.10
C SER A 121 -20.58 4.06 -14.16
N LEU A 122 -19.54 3.28 -13.84
CA LEU A 122 -18.99 2.25 -14.71
C LEU A 122 -19.86 1.00 -14.73
N LYS A 123 -19.97 0.35 -15.90
CA LYS A 123 -20.74 -0.88 -16.06
C LYS A 123 -20.25 -1.97 -15.10
N LYS A 124 -21.19 -2.67 -14.45
CA LYS A 124 -20.86 -3.83 -13.58
C LYS A 124 -19.97 -4.82 -14.35
N ARG A 125 -18.91 -5.28 -13.69
CA ARG A 125 -17.89 -6.23 -14.22
C ARG A 125 -16.99 -5.67 -15.34
N SER A 126 -17.02 -4.37 -15.65
CA SER A 126 -16.00 -3.79 -16.54
C SER A 126 -14.62 -3.82 -15.88
N THR A 127 -13.57 -3.90 -16.71
CA THR A 127 -12.16 -3.85 -16.27
C THR A 127 -11.86 -2.56 -15.52
N GLU A 128 -12.37 -1.43 -16.02
CA GLU A 128 -12.24 -0.11 -15.40
C GLU A 128 -12.89 -0.08 -14.00
N ARG A 129 -14.08 -0.67 -13.85
CA ARG A 129 -14.75 -0.73 -12.55
C ARG A 129 -13.97 -1.56 -11.55
N ILE A 130 -13.41 -2.69 -11.99
CA ILE A 130 -12.58 -3.55 -11.15
C ILE A 130 -11.31 -2.78 -10.72
N ALA A 131 -10.65 -2.07 -11.64
CA ALA A 131 -9.47 -1.27 -11.34
C ALA A 131 -9.76 -0.12 -10.35
N ALA A 132 -10.88 0.58 -10.51
CA ALA A 132 -11.29 1.64 -9.60
C ALA A 132 -11.55 1.12 -8.18
N ILE A 133 -12.26 0.00 -8.04
CA ILE A 133 -12.49 -0.66 -6.74
C ILE A 133 -11.17 -1.14 -6.13
N GLU A 134 -10.27 -1.69 -6.95
CA GLU A 134 -8.96 -2.15 -6.48
C GLU A 134 -8.11 -1.00 -5.97
N LYS A 135 -8.14 0.18 -6.61
CA LYS A 135 -7.46 1.39 -6.11
C LYS A 135 -7.92 1.75 -4.70
N LEU A 136 -9.23 1.75 -4.45
CA LEU A 136 -9.79 1.99 -3.11
C LEU A 136 -9.36 0.93 -2.08
N ARG A 137 -9.34 -0.35 -2.49
CA ARG A 137 -8.84 -1.44 -1.63
C ARG A 137 -7.38 -1.26 -1.25
N LEU A 138 -6.54 -0.84 -2.21
CA LEU A 138 -5.12 -0.65 -2.00
C LEU A 138 -4.86 0.54 -1.08
N LYS A 139 -5.63 1.64 -1.22
CA LYS A 139 -5.62 2.76 -0.27
C LYS A 139 -5.95 2.29 1.15
N GLY A 140 -7.03 1.53 1.32
CA GLY A 140 -7.40 0.98 2.63
C GLY A 140 -6.34 0.04 3.19
N THR A 141 -5.73 -0.79 2.34
CA THR A 141 -4.64 -1.70 2.73
C THR A 141 -3.41 -0.93 3.20
N GLN A 142 -3.00 0.12 2.49
CA GLN A 142 -1.88 0.98 2.89
C GLN A 142 -2.17 1.68 4.22
N LEU A 143 -3.36 2.28 4.36
CA LEU A 143 -3.77 2.96 5.58
C LEU A 143 -3.73 2.01 6.79
N PHE A 144 -4.24 0.79 6.64
CA PHE A 144 -4.22 -0.20 7.73
C PHE A 144 -2.81 -0.70 8.04
N ASN A 145 -2.00 -1.03 7.03
CA ASN A 145 -0.67 -1.60 7.26
C ASN A 145 0.35 -0.57 7.78
N LEU A 146 0.16 0.70 7.47
CA LEU A 146 1.11 1.77 7.82
C LEU A 146 0.67 2.58 9.05
N ASN A 147 -0.51 2.36 9.62
CA ASN A 147 -0.99 3.13 10.76
C ASN A 147 -1.34 2.25 11.96
N ASN A 148 -0.59 2.40 13.04
CA ASN A 148 -0.77 1.68 14.30
C ASN A 148 -2.10 2.01 15.03
N ASP A 149 -2.75 3.14 14.72
CA ASP A 149 -4.05 3.48 15.31
C ASP A 149 -5.17 2.53 14.83
N PHE A 150 -5.01 1.99 13.61
CA PHE A 150 -5.98 1.07 13.00
C PHE A 150 -5.52 -0.39 13.05
N ASN A 151 -4.20 -0.61 13.06
CA ASN A 151 -3.62 -1.94 13.03
C ASN A 151 -3.49 -2.53 14.44
N HIS A 152 -4.01 -3.74 14.65
CA HIS A 152 -3.94 -4.44 15.93
C HIS A 152 -3.19 -5.78 15.80
N GLY A 153 -2.10 -5.80 15.03
CA GLY A 153 -1.21 -6.96 14.93
C GLY A 153 -1.40 -7.81 13.68
N ARG A 154 -1.91 -7.24 12.57
CA ARG A 154 -2.09 -7.99 11.32
C ARG A 154 -1.49 -7.26 10.12
N LEU A 155 -0.91 -7.99 9.19
CA LEU A 155 -0.48 -7.45 7.91
C LEU A 155 -1.43 -7.90 6.79
N LEU A 156 -2.12 -6.93 6.17
CA LEU A 156 -2.97 -7.19 5.02
C LEU A 156 -2.12 -7.36 3.76
N VAL A 157 -2.06 -8.59 3.23
CA VAL A 157 -1.25 -8.93 2.06
C VAL A 157 -2.10 -9.21 0.82
N THR A 158 -1.51 -9.02 -0.36
CA THR A 158 -2.21 -9.25 -1.63
C THR A 158 -2.58 -10.72 -1.79
N ARG A 159 -1.62 -11.62 -1.57
CA ARG A 159 -1.82 -13.06 -1.59
C ARG A 159 -1.40 -13.62 -0.24
N GLN A 160 -2.34 -14.26 0.46
CA GLN A 160 -2.03 -14.96 1.71
C GLN A 160 -1.09 -16.13 1.42
N PRO A 161 -0.04 -16.32 2.22
CA PRO A 161 0.82 -17.48 2.10
C PRO A 161 0.04 -18.76 2.39
N GLN A 162 0.46 -19.88 1.81
CA GLN A 162 -0.10 -21.18 2.14
C GLN A 162 0.26 -21.58 3.58
N LYS A 163 -0.52 -22.49 4.18
CA LYS A 163 -0.26 -23.01 5.53
C LYS A 163 1.16 -23.58 5.69
N THR A 164 1.66 -24.24 4.64
CA THR A 164 3.00 -24.85 4.59
C THR A 164 4.14 -23.88 4.30
N SER A 165 3.85 -22.62 4.01
CA SER A 165 4.87 -21.63 3.66
C SER A 165 5.72 -21.24 4.88
N LEU A 166 7.03 -21.04 4.69
CA LEU A 166 7.91 -20.47 5.71
C LEU A 166 7.93 -18.94 5.71
N ALA A 167 6.99 -18.30 4.98
CA ALA A 167 6.92 -16.85 4.88
C ALA A 167 6.77 -16.20 6.26
N ASN A 168 7.60 -15.21 6.53
CA ASN A 168 7.53 -14.33 7.70
C ASN A 168 7.00 -12.94 7.29
N VAL A 169 6.75 -12.05 8.26
CA VAL A 169 6.24 -10.69 8.00
C VAL A 169 7.24 -9.85 7.21
N HIS A 170 8.53 -9.95 7.53
CA HIS A 170 9.64 -9.22 6.90
C HIS A 170 9.82 -9.54 5.40
N ASP A 171 9.32 -10.69 4.96
CA ASP A 171 9.30 -11.05 3.54
C ASP A 171 8.32 -10.16 2.73
N PHE A 172 7.30 -9.58 3.38
CA PHE A 172 6.26 -8.82 2.69
C PHE A 172 6.60 -7.33 2.64
N LYS A 173 6.63 -6.79 1.41
CA LYS A 173 6.98 -5.39 1.14
C LYS A 173 5.91 -4.74 0.25
N PRO A 174 5.57 -3.47 0.48
CA PRO A 174 4.62 -2.74 -0.36
C PRO A 174 5.29 -2.28 -1.64
N CYS A 175 4.64 -2.48 -2.79
CA CYS A 175 5.08 -1.82 -4.02
C CYS A 175 4.84 -0.31 -3.93
N HIS A 176 5.89 0.49 -4.12
CA HIS A 176 5.78 1.95 -4.06
C HIS A 176 4.86 2.54 -5.15
N LYS A 177 4.61 1.81 -6.24
CA LYS A 177 3.83 2.26 -7.40
C LYS A 177 2.34 1.92 -7.24
N CYS A 178 2.05 0.65 -6.91
CA CYS A 178 0.67 0.16 -6.84
C CYS A 178 0.12 0.00 -5.42
N GLY A 179 0.97 0.03 -4.39
CA GLY A 179 0.55 -0.17 -3.00
C GLY A 179 0.25 -1.61 -2.58
N ARG A 180 0.42 -2.60 -3.48
CA ARG A 180 0.26 -4.01 -3.15
C ARG A 180 1.36 -4.48 -2.20
N TRP A 181 0.97 -5.15 -1.12
CA TRP A 181 1.89 -5.84 -0.21
C TRP A 181 2.15 -7.26 -0.72
N LEU A 182 3.43 -7.56 -0.99
CA LEU A 182 3.87 -8.73 -1.75
C LEU A 182 5.09 -9.36 -1.08
N GLN A 183 5.13 -10.70 -1.06
CA GLN A 183 6.27 -11.46 -0.53
C GLN A 183 7.53 -11.35 -1.42
N TYR A 184 7.34 -11.23 -2.74
CA TYR A 184 8.43 -11.20 -3.72
C TYR A 184 8.30 -9.97 -4.60
N ILE A 185 8.68 -8.81 -4.05
CA ILE A 185 8.54 -7.53 -4.77
C ILE A 185 9.39 -7.45 -6.04
N ASN A 186 10.55 -8.10 -6.05
CA ASN A 186 11.41 -8.19 -7.23
C ASN A 186 10.80 -9.00 -8.38
N ARG A 187 9.80 -9.85 -8.11
CA ARG A 187 9.05 -10.61 -9.13
C ARG A 187 7.75 -9.91 -9.53
N HIS A 188 7.46 -8.74 -8.95
CA HIS A 188 6.23 -8.03 -9.20
C HIS A 188 6.28 -7.27 -10.53
N LYS A 189 5.41 -7.66 -11.47
CA LYS A 189 5.11 -6.85 -12.64
C LYS A 189 4.02 -5.84 -12.26
N CYS A 190 4.44 -4.60 -12.02
CA CYS A 190 3.54 -3.53 -11.63
C CYS A 190 2.78 -2.98 -12.85
N PRO A 191 1.44 -2.97 -12.87
CA PRO A 191 0.68 -2.42 -13.98
C PRO A 191 0.80 -0.89 -14.11
N TYR A 192 1.30 -0.21 -13.07
CA TYR A 192 1.52 1.24 -13.05
C TYR A 192 3.00 1.62 -13.22
N GLY A 193 3.87 0.65 -13.49
CA GLY A 193 5.30 0.89 -13.75
C GLY A 193 5.64 0.70 -15.22
N LYS A 194 6.63 1.47 -15.71
CA LYS A 194 7.36 1.06 -16.93
C LYS A 194 8.03 -0.29 -16.69
N GLU A 195 8.27 -1.06 -17.74
CA GLU A 195 8.94 -2.37 -17.68
C GLU A 195 10.36 -2.22 -17.10
N SER A 196 10.48 -2.23 -15.78
CA SER A 196 11.74 -2.31 -15.06
C SER A 196 11.67 -3.54 -14.18
N ASN A 197 12.42 -4.57 -14.55
CA ASN A 197 12.48 -5.84 -13.81
C ASN A 197 13.03 -5.59 -12.41
N GLY A 198 12.16 -5.61 -11.38
CA GLY A 198 12.56 -5.84 -9.99
C GLY A 198 13.79 -5.08 -9.52
N ASP A 199 13.90 -3.80 -9.87
CA ASP A 199 15.12 -3.04 -9.62
C ASP A 199 15.37 -2.87 -8.11
N ARG A 200 16.65 -2.81 -7.75
CA ARG A 200 17.09 -2.42 -6.38
C ARG A 200 16.41 -1.12 -5.92
N SER A 201 16.10 -0.22 -6.86
CA SER A 201 15.39 1.03 -6.61
C SER A 201 13.96 0.82 -6.08
N ASP A 202 13.23 -0.17 -6.58
CA ASP A 202 11.87 -0.47 -6.13
C ASP A 202 11.89 -1.02 -4.71
N LEU A 203 12.87 -1.87 -4.37
CA LEU A 203 13.07 -2.34 -3.00
C LEU A 203 13.37 -1.19 -2.03
N ILE A 204 14.30 -0.29 -2.39
CA ILE A 204 14.66 0.87 -1.56
C ILE A 204 13.43 1.75 -1.30
N LYS A 205 12.66 2.08 -2.34
CA LYS A 205 11.43 2.89 -2.19
C LYS A 205 10.37 2.20 -1.33
N SER A 206 10.30 0.87 -1.40
CA SER A 206 9.40 0.08 -0.56
C SER A 206 9.77 0.15 0.91
N LYS A 207 11.07 0.07 1.23
CA LYS A 207 11.57 0.24 2.61
C LYS A 207 11.26 1.63 3.15
N ILE A 208 11.42 2.67 2.33
CA ILE A 208 11.06 4.04 2.69
C ILE A 208 9.55 4.13 2.99
N LEU A 209 8.71 3.54 2.14
CA LEU A 209 7.25 3.53 2.31
C LEU A 209 6.80 2.79 3.58
N MET A 210 7.48 1.71 3.96
CA MET A 210 7.17 0.96 5.19
C MET A 210 7.43 1.76 6.47
N GLY A 211 8.25 2.83 6.41
CA GLY A 211 8.48 3.73 7.53
C GLY A 211 9.10 3.09 8.77
N GLN A 212 9.75 1.93 8.65
CA GLN A 212 10.43 1.21 9.74
C GLN A 212 11.77 1.86 10.10
N ILE A 213 11.75 3.18 10.31
CA ILE A 213 12.87 4.04 10.70
C ILE A 213 12.35 5.03 11.71
N CYS A 214 13.12 5.30 12.76
CA CYS A 214 12.78 6.23 13.82
C CYS A 214 12.21 7.56 13.30
N ASN A 215 11.24 8.11 14.02
CA ASN A 215 10.46 9.27 13.59
C ASN A 215 11.32 10.53 13.38
N ASN A 216 12.44 10.66 14.11
CA ASN A 216 13.38 11.78 13.97
C ASN A 216 14.27 11.71 12.71
N ALA A 217 14.19 10.66 11.89
CA ALA A 217 14.98 10.57 10.67
C ALA A 217 14.52 11.58 9.60
N THR A 218 15.48 12.31 9.03
CA THR A 218 15.24 13.18 7.87
C THR A 218 14.97 12.36 6.60
N SER A 219 14.44 13.01 5.56
CA SER A 219 14.22 12.37 4.25
C SER A 219 15.52 11.81 3.65
N LEU A 220 16.65 12.49 3.86
CA LEU A 220 17.97 12.06 3.42
C LEU A 220 18.44 10.81 4.18
N THR A 221 18.33 10.83 5.51
CA THR A 221 18.66 9.69 6.37
C THR A 221 17.84 8.45 6.03
N ARG A 222 16.53 8.62 5.77
CA ARG A 222 15.67 7.51 5.33
C ARG A 222 16.15 6.89 4.01
N LYS A 223 16.60 7.71 3.06
CA LYS A 223 17.17 7.23 1.79
C LYS A 223 18.49 6.47 2.02
N ILE A 224 19.38 6.99 2.88
CA ILE A 224 20.66 6.33 3.22
C ILE A 224 20.39 4.95 3.81
N LEU A 225 19.59 4.88 4.87
CA LEU A 225 19.37 3.65 5.63
C LEU A 225 18.55 2.61 4.86
N ALA A 226 17.74 3.03 3.89
CA ALA A 226 16.99 2.12 3.02
C ALA A 226 17.89 1.34 2.04
N ILE A 227 19.13 1.78 1.81
CA ILE A 227 20.09 1.07 0.93
C ILE A 227 20.63 -0.19 1.61
N ASN A 228 20.75 -0.16 2.93
CA ASN A 228 21.31 -1.24 3.74
C ASN A 228 20.46 -2.52 3.64
N ASN A 229 21.08 -3.65 3.94
CA ASN A 229 20.38 -4.94 3.99
C ASN A 229 19.34 -4.98 5.12
N ASP A 230 18.36 -5.88 4.97
CA ASP A 230 17.40 -6.16 6.04
C ASP A 230 18.03 -7.21 6.97
N ASP A 231 18.96 -6.77 7.81
CA ASP A 231 19.54 -7.57 8.90
C ASP A 231 19.24 -6.95 10.27
N SER A 232 19.44 -7.74 11.32
CA SER A 232 19.13 -7.34 12.69
C SER A 232 19.94 -6.12 13.16
N ILE A 233 21.16 -5.95 12.63
CA ILE A 233 22.02 -4.81 12.95
C ILE A 233 21.45 -3.54 12.33
N SER A 234 21.13 -3.58 11.02
CA SER A 234 20.54 -2.47 10.29
C SER A 234 19.16 -2.09 10.83
N GLU A 235 18.41 -3.07 11.34
CA GLU A 235 17.16 -2.82 12.05
C GLU A 235 17.39 -2.10 13.39
N ALA A 236 18.31 -2.58 14.23
CA ALA A 236 18.65 -1.91 15.48
C ALA A 236 19.09 -0.46 15.26
N VAL A 237 19.91 -0.20 14.23
CA VAL A 237 20.34 1.15 13.84
C VAL A 237 19.16 2.02 13.42
N ARG A 238 18.21 1.48 12.64
CA ARG A 238 17.03 2.23 12.16
C ARG A 238 16.09 2.64 13.29
N GLN A 239 16.05 1.89 14.38
CA GLN A 239 15.16 2.13 15.51
C GLN A 239 15.79 2.98 16.62
N ASP A 240 17.13 3.11 16.67
CA ASP A 240 17.85 3.87 17.71
C ASP A 240 17.80 5.40 17.47
N PRO A 241 17.14 6.19 18.34
CA PRO A 241 17.01 7.63 18.15
C PRO A 241 18.33 8.41 18.19
N LEU A 242 19.33 7.95 18.96
CA LEU A 242 20.63 8.61 19.08
C LEU A 242 21.46 8.39 17.82
N LEU A 243 21.50 7.15 17.32
CA LEU A 243 22.17 6.84 16.06
C LEU A 243 21.54 7.61 14.90
N ILE A 244 20.21 7.70 14.85
CA ILE A 244 19.52 8.47 13.81
C ILE A 244 19.85 9.97 13.89
N THR A 245 19.89 10.55 15.11
CA THR A 245 20.30 11.96 15.29
C THR A 245 21.73 12.17 14.78
N PHE A 246 22.65 11.28 15.10
CA PHE A 246 24.03 11.34 14.62
C PHE A 246 24.12 11.22 13.10
N VAL A 247 23.38 10.28 12.48
CA VAL A 247 23.33 10.13 11.02
C VAL A 247 22.72 11.35 10.35
N ASN A 248 21.70 11.98 10.95
CA ASN A 248 21.13 13.23 10.45
C ASN A 248 22.21 14.32 10.36
N GLU A 249 22.99 14.54 11.42
CA GLU A 249 24.08 15.53 11.44
C GLU A 249 25.14 15.23 10.38
N LEU A 250 25.56 13.97 10.26
CA LEU A 250 26.53 13.55 9.24
C LEU A 250 26.01 13.75 7.82
N SER A 251 24.73 13.45 7.58
CA SER A 251 24.10 13.59 6.27
C SER A 251 24.02 15.06 5.81
N GLN A 252 23.86 16.00 6.76
CA GLN A 252 23.88 17.43 6.48
C GLN A 252 25.30 17.92 6.24
N LYS A 253 26.26 17.50 7.07
CA LYS A 253 27.65 17.96 7.01
C LYS A 253 28.36 17.55 5.72
N TYR A 254 28.05 16.38 5.19
CA TYR A 254 28.76 15.78 4.06
C TYR A 254 27.86 15.68 2.83
N THR A 255 27.32 16.80 2.34
CA THR A 255 26.31 16.89 1.26
C THR A 255 26.83 16.56 -0.16
N ASN A 256 27.79 15.66 -0.29
CA ASN A 256 28.35 15.34 -1.60
C ASN A 256 27.31 14.56 -2.45
N PRO A 257 27.12 14.90 -3.74
CA PRO A 257 26.07 14.32 -4.59
C PRO A 257 26.09 12.79 -4.68
N HIS A 258 27.26 12.17 -4.45
CA HIS A 258 27.47 10.72 -4.54
C HIS A 258 27.59 10.02 -3.18
N GLN A 259 27.28 10.68 -2.06
CA GLN A 259 27.53 10.11 -0.72
C GLN A 259 26.76 8.78 -0.50
N HIS A 260 25.54 8.67 -1.03
CA HIS A 260 24.76 7.43 -1.01
C HIS A 260 25.41 6.27 -1.79
N SER A 261 26.23 6.56 -2.80
CA SER A 261 26.91 5.54 -3.60
C SER A 261 28.14 4.95 -2.88
N MET A 262 28.64 5.64 -1.85
CA MET A 262 29.81 5.22 -1.06
C MET A 262 29.43 4.39 0.17
N ILE A 263 28.16 4.38 0.55
CA ILE A 263 27.62 3.58 1.65
C ILE A 263 27.07 2.29 1.03
N ARG A 264 27.77 1.16 1.24
CA ARG A 264 27.41 -0.17 0.73
C ARG A 264 26.94 -1.08 1.84
#